data_AF-A0A2G2XJJ1-F1
#
_entry.id   AF-A0A2G2XJJ1-F1
#
_cell.length_a   1.000
_cell.length_b   1.000
_cell.length_c   1.000
_cell.angle_alpha   90.00
_cell.angle_beta   90.00
_cell.angle_gamma   90.00
#
_symmetry.space_group_name_H-M   'P 1'
#
loop_
_entity.id
_entity.type
_entity.pdbx_description
1 polymer ?
#
loop_
_entity_poly.entity_id
_entity_poly.type
_entity_poly.pdbx_seq_one_letter_code
_entity_poly.pdbx_strand_id
1 'polypeptide(L)'
;MNSGLDSSLFDNGSSTSGNLSSLVVQLAGYLNSHIVEVILREHAFKSSVDQHTGSFYNASVPSSLAGMKLSLVRLQSKTLWEEGANFSGFSIHPRTIPVPYVERINIVYYDLGNLSSHYFNISGYYLLTSVIGFMVYDAPSNISTITSLTKLDLRPMGQPISVEFNNLTEMVKGRITKTKCAMFDENGNVSFSEMRFPNLCYTRNYGHFTIVLPQEARKKRSIWVFVAKGFVIGLFGVASVALVGWMVLGIFKFKKRCDMERAAEEGEVLGSVMVGKSKMPVAMAIRTHPVFDEGTSSPEFV
;
A
#
# COMPACT_ATOMS: atom_id res chain seq x y z
N MET A 1 13.21 -36.13 -6.05
CA MET A 1 12.79 -34.96 -5.24
C MET A 1 12.27 -33.90 -6.20
N ASN A 2 10.99 -34.01 -6.59
CA ASN A 2 10.30 -33.01 -7.41
C ASN A 2 9.46 -32.17 -6.46
N SER A 3 9.91 -30.94 -6.17
CA SER A 3 9.16 -30.00 -5.34
C SER A 3 8.93 -28.69 -6.10
N GLY A 4 7.73 -28.56 -6.66
CA GLY A 4 6.93 -27.33 -6.68
C GLY A 4 7.54 -26.06 -7.29
N LEU A 5 7.61 -25.99 -8.62
CA LEU A 5 7.94 -24.75 -9.35
C LEU A 5 6.73 -24.06 -10.01
N ASP A 6 5.51 -24.61 -9.88
CA ASP A 6 4.36 -24.19 -10.70
C ASP A 6 3.45 -23.10 -10.10
N SER A 7 3.66 -22.61 -8.86
CA SER A 7 2.66 -21.74 -8.21
C SER A 7 2.95 -20.23 -8.23
N SER A 8 3.78 -19.71 -9.14
CA SER A 8 4.06 -18.26 -9.25
C SER A 8 4.25 -17.76 -10.69
N LEU A 9 3.75 -18.50 -11.65
CA LEU A 9 3.77 -18.12 -13.06
C LEU A 9 2.44 -17.48 -13.44
N PHE A 10 2.46 -16.61 -14.45
CA PHE A 10 1.22 -16.13 -15.06
C PHE A 10 0.50 -17.31 -15.70
N ASP A 11 -0.62 -17.72 -15.10
CA ASP A 11 -1.53 -18.70 -15.70
C ASP A 11 -2.39 -18.01 -16.77
N ASN A 12 -2.48 -18.63 -17.95
CA ASN A 12 -3.40 -18.22 -19.01
C ASN A 12 -4.85 -18.60 -18.65
N GLY A 13 -5.39 -17.95 -17.61
CA GLY A 13 -6.78 -18.05 -17.22
C GLY A 13 -7.67 -17.19 -18.11
N SER A 14 -8.18 -17.77 -19.20
CA SER A 14 -9.27 -17.19 -19.98
C SER A 14 -10.56 -17.20 -19.13
N SER A 15 -10.83 -16.10 -18.42
CA SER A 15 -12.10 -15.89 -17.72
C SER A 15 -13.09 -15.18 -18.65
N THR A 16 -13.77 -15.95 -19.50
CA THR A 16 -14.86 -15.46 -20.34
C THR A 16 -16.14 -15.30 -19.52
N SER A 17 -16.34 -14.13 -18.92
CA SER A 17 -17.67 -13.67 -18.50
C SER A 17 -17.81 -12.19 -18.89
N GLY A 18 -18.11 -11.94 -20.16
CA GLY A 18 -18.07 -10.61 -20.74
C GLY A 18 -19.34 -9.80 -20.51
N ASN A 19 -19.28 -8.83 -19.61
CA ASN A 19 -20.14 -7.63 -19.65
C ASN A 19 -19.65 -6.69 -20.75
N LEU A 20 -20.54 -5.89 -21.36
CA LEU A 20 -20.21 -4.94 -22.44
C LEU A 20 -19.08 -3.97 -22.05
N SER A 21 -19.02 -3.56 -20.78
CA SER A 21 -17.95 -2.69 -20.23
C SER A 21 -16.58 -3.37 -20.20
N SER A 22 -16.53 -4.68 -19.95
CA SER A 22 -15.28 -5.46 -19.95
C SER A 22 -14.68 -5.55 -21.35
N LEU A 23 -15.54 -5.72 -22.36
CA LEU A 23 -15.11 -5.80 -23.76
C LEU A 23 -14.51 -4.48 -24.25
N VAL A 24 -15.11 -3.35 -23.88
CA VAL A 24 -14.59 -2.01 -24.23
C VAL A 24 -13.20 -1.78 -23.62
N VAL A 25 -13.00 -2.15 -22.34
CA VAL A 25 -11.70 -2.04 -21.67
C VAL A 25 -10.66 -2.93 -22.33
N GLN A 26 -11.03 -4.16 -22.70
CA GLN A 26 -10.15 -5.10 -23.37
C GLN A 26 -9.75 -4.61 -24.78
N LEU A 27 -10.69 -4.09 -25.57
CA LEU A 27 -10.43 -3.47 -26.88
C LEU A 27 -9.52 -2.24 -26.78
N ALA A 28 -9.72 -1.38 -25.78
CA ALA A 28 -8.85 -0.24 -25.54
C ALA A 28 -7.42 -0.67 -25.14
N GLY A 29 -7.30 -1.69 -24.28
CA GLY A 29 -6.02 -2.30 -23.91
C GLY A 29 -5.30 -2.89 -25.11
N TYR A 30 -6.02 -3.64 -25.96
CA TYR A 30 -5.51 -4.20 -27.21
C TYR A 30 -4.95 -3.12 -28.15
N LEU A 31 -5.74 -2.08 -28.42
CA LEU A 31 -5.35 -0.99 -29.31
C LEU A 31 -4.10 -0.26 -28.77
N ASN A 32 -4.06 0.02 -27.47
CA ASN A 32 -2.90 0.69 -26.87
C ASN A 32 -1.64 -0.17 -26.92
N SER A 33 -1.76 -1.46 -26.60
CA SER A 33 -0.65 -2.42 -26.67
C SER A 33 -0.09 -2.52 -28.09
N HIS A 34 -0.99 -2.64 -29.07
CA HIS A 34 -0.65 -2.76 -30.48
C HIS A 34 -0.02 -1.47 -31.05
N ILE A 35 -0.55 -0.29 -30.70
CA ILE A 35 0.00 1.00 -31.12
C ILE A 35 1.44 1.16 -30.58
N VAL A 36 1.65 0.83 -29.31
CA VAL A 36 3.00 0.87 -28.71
C VAL A 36 3.91 -0.10 -29.46
N GLU A 37 3.53 -1.36 -29.63
CA GLU A 37 4.36 -2.35 -30.34
C GLU A 37 4.77 -1.88 -31.74
N VAL A 38 3.83 -1.36 -32.56
CA VAL A 38 4.13 -0.91 -33.93
C VAL A 38 5.14 0.24 -33.95
N ILE A 39 4.95 1.25 -33.09
CA ILE A 39 5.85 2.41 -33.03
C ILE A 39 7.24 1.98 -32.56
N LEU A 40 7.31 1.15 -31.52
CA LEU A 40 8.59 0.71 -30.95
C LEU A 40 9.37 -0.18 -31.90
N ARG A 41 8.67 -1.06 -32.62
CA ARG A 41 9.25 -1.91 -33.65
C ARG A 41 9.93 -1.06 -34.72
N GLU A 42 9.24 -0.09 -35.30
CA GLU A 42 9.79 0.75 -36.37
C GLU A 42 11.04 1.51 -35.92
N HIS A 43 10.99 2.13 -34.73
CA HIS A 43 12.10 2.89 -34.18
C HIS A 43 13.29 2.03 -33.74
N ALA A 44 13.04 0.85 -33.17
CA ALA A 44 14.09 -0.09 -32.80
C ALA A 44 14.86 -0.55 -34.04
N PHE A 45 14.18 -0.98 -35.10
CA PHE A 45 14.84 -1.50 -36.30
C PHE A 45 15.56 -0.43 -37.12
N LYS A 46 15.08 0.82 -37.11
CA LYS A 46 15.81 1.94 -37.72
C LYS A 46 17.19 2.16 -37.08
N SER A 47 17.35 1.82 -35.81
CA SER A 47 18.65 1.92 -35.12
C SER A 47 19.62 0.76 -35.44
N SER A 48 19.13 -0.34 -36.02
CA SER A 48 19.85 -1.61 -36.22
C SER A 48 20.90 -1.62 -37.35
N VAL A 49 20.99 -0.57 -38.17
CA VAL A 49 21.64 -0.61 -39.49
C VAL A 49 23.16 -0.87 -39.44
N ASP A 50 23.86 -0.61 -38.31
CA ASP A 50 25.34 -0.74 -38.20
C ASP A 50 25.83 -1.58 -36.99
N GLN A 51 25.04 -2.53 -36.49
CA GLN A 51 25.27 -3.10 -35.15
C GLN A 51 25.98 -4.46 -35.10
N HIS A 52 26.88 -4.63 -34.13
CA HIS A 52 27.58 -5.88 -33.82
C HIS A 52 26.68 -6.80 -32.98
N THR A 53 26.87 -8.12 -33.11
CA THR A 53 26.06 -9.13 -32.41
C THR A 53 26.41 -9.16 -30.91
N GLY A 54 25.42 -9.22 -30.02
CA GLY A 54 25.63 -9.54 -28.60
C GLY A 54 25.45 -8.43 -27.56
N SER A 55 25.30 -7.15 -27.94
CA SER A 55 25.09 -6.04 -26.98
C SER A 55 23.80 -5.26 -27.26
N PHE A 56 23.13 -4.79 -26.20
CA PHE A 56 21.98 -3.89 -26.34
C PHE A 56 22.42 -2.50 -26.81
N TYR A 57 21.76 -2.00 -27.85
CA TYR A 57 21.92 -0.63 -28.32
C TYR A 57 20.68 0.17 -27.94
N ASN A 58 20.89 1.33 -27.31
CA ASN A 58 19.82 2.27 -27.02
C ASN A 58 19.32 2.87 -28.34
N ALA A 59 18.07 2.61 -28.67
CA ALA A 59 17.44 3.13 -29.87
C ALA A 59 16.86 4.53 -29.61
N SER A 60 16.87 5.37 -30.64
CA SER A 60 16.26 6.70 -30.58
C SER A 60 14.73 6.57 -30.57
N VAL A 61 14.11 7.11 -29.52
CA VAL A 61 12.66 7.16 -29.33
C VAL A 61 12.10 8.47 -29.92
N PRO A 62 10.90 8.49 -30.53
CA PRO A 62 10.30 9.73 -31.01
C PRO A 62 10.01 10.70 -29.85
N SER A 63 9.97 12.00 -30.14
CA SER A 63 9.75 13.04 -29.13
C SER A 63 8.42 12.90 -28.38
N SER A 64 7.40 12.29 -29.00
CA SER A 64 6.12 11.97 -28.37
C SER A 64 6.22 10.94 -27.24
N LEU A 65 7.27 10.13 -27.24
CA LEU A 65 7.56 9.09 -26.24
C LEU A 65 8.78 9.47 -25.37
N ALA A 66 9.06 10.77 -25.22
CA ALA A 66 10.19 11.25 -24.44
C ALA A 66 10.17 10.71 -22.99
N GLY A 67 11.34 10.25 -22.51
CA GLY A 67 11.50 9.65 -21.18
C GLY A 67 11.36 8.13 -21.15
N MET A 68 10.98 7.51 -22.26
CA MET A 68 10.98 6.07 -22.45
C MET A 68 12.40 5.55 -22.76
N LYS A 69 12.72 4.34 -22.30
CA LYS A 69 13.92 3.61 -22.73
C LYS A 69 13.53 2.56 -23.77
N LEU A 70 14.27 2.50 -24.87
CA LEU A 70 14.11 1.51 -25.92
C LEU A 70 15.50 0.95 -26.25
N SER A 71 15.62 -0.37 -26.26
CA SER A 71 16.87 -1.05 -26.54
C SER A 71 16.64 -2.22 -27.49
N LEU A 72 17.55 -2.41 -28.45
CA LEU A 72 17.53 -3.53 -29.39
C LEU A 72 18.81 -4.35 -29.25
N VAL A 73 18.69 -5.68 -29.23
CA VAL A 73 19.83 -6.59 -29.27
C VAL A 73 19.59 -7.68 -30.31
N ARG A 74 20.63 -7.96 -31.09
CA ARG A 74 20.68 -9.08 -32.01
C ARG A 74 21.49 -10.22 -31.40
N LEU A 75 20.91 -11.42 -31.35
CA LEU A 75 21.50 -12.62 -30.76
C LEU A 75 21.32 -13.82 -31.69
N GLN A 76 22.21 -14.81 -31.55
CA GLN A 76 21.98 -16.12 -32.14
C GLN A 76 21.11 -16.95 -31.21
N SER A 77 20.21 -17.75 -31.78
CA SER A 77 19.36 -18.66 -31.00
C SER A 77 20.18 -19.70 -30.24
N LYS A 78 21.34 -20.07 -30.79
CA LYS A 78 22.32 -20.95 -30.12
C LYS A 78 22.90 -20.30 -28.86
N THR A 79 23.32 -19.03 -28.95
CA THR A 79 23.83 -18.27 -27.78
C THR A 79 22.75 -18.12 -26.72
N LEU A 80 21.50 -17.80 -27.11
CA LEU A 80 20.38 -17.73 -26.17
C LEU A 80 20.15 -19.08 -25.46
N TRP A 81 20.30 -20.19 -26.19
CA TRP A 81 20.15 -21.53 -25.62
C TRP A 81 21.27 -21.88 -24.63
N GLU A 82 22.53 -21.59 -24.99
CA GLU A 82 23.73 -21.98 -24.22
C GLU A 82 23.97 -21.06 -23.01
N GLU A 83 23.89 -19.75 -23.22
CA GLU A 83 24.29 -18.72 -22.24
C GLU A 83 23.10 -17.96 -21.64
N GLY A 84 21.94 -17.99 -22.31
CA GLY A 84 20.82 -17.12 -21.97
C GLY A 84 21.10 -15.67 -22.37
N ALA A 85 20.41 -14.75 -21.73
CA ALA A 85 20.62 -13.32 -21.92
C ALA A 85 20.24 -12.55 -20.64
N ASN A 86 21.11 -11.65 -20.18
CA ASN A 86 20.89 -10.88 -18.96
C ASN A 86 20.96 -9.39 -19.23
N PHE A 87 19.94 -8.65 -18.81
CA PHE A 87 19.71 -7.28 -19.23
C PHE A 87 19.13 -6.42 -18.10
N SER A 88 19.20 -5.09 -18.26
CA SER A 88 18.68 -4.16 -17.24
C SER A 88 17.15 -4.13 -17.24
N GLY A 89 16.53 -5.05 -16.51
CA GLY A 89 15.07 -5.15 -16.35
C GLY A 89 14.50 -6.54 -16.62
N PHE A 90 15.25 -7.42 -17.29
CA PHE A 90 14.87 -8.82 -17.45
C PHE A 90 16.07 -9.72 -17.72
N SER A 91 15.95 -10.99 -17.33
CA SER A 91 16.93 -12.02 -17.63
C SER A 91 16.22 -13.26 -18.17
N ILE A 92 16.67 -13.68 -19.36
CA ILE A 92 16.29 -14.92 -20.01
C ILE A 92 17.32 -15.96 -19.64
N HIS A 93 16.90 -16.98 -18.90
CA HIS A 93 17.79 -18.06 -18.48
C HIS A 93 18.16 -18.99 -19.65
N PRO A 94 19.32 -19.68 -19.58
CA PRO A 94 19.70 -20.70 -20.56
C PRO A 94 18.63 -21.78 -20.71
N ARG A 95 18.69 -22.50 -21.84
CA ARG A 95 17.68 -23.47 -22.27
C ARG A 95 16.32 -22.83 -22.60
N THR A 96 16.36 -21.63 -23.17
CA THR A 96 15.20 -20.97 -23.77
C THR A 96 15.33 -21.03 -25.28
N ILE A 97 14.28 -21.49 -25.96
CA ILE A 97 14.28 -21.64 -27.43
C ILE A 97 13.21 -20.72 -28.05
N PRO A 98 13.53 -20.02 -29.16
CA PRO A 98 12.50 -19.30 -29.91
C PRO A 98 11.58 -20.28 -30.65
N VAL A 99 10.31 -19.92 -30.76
CA VAL A 99 9.28 -20.70 -31.46
C VAL A 99 8.55 -19.76 -32.44
N PRO A 100 8.63 -20.01 -33.76
CA PRO A 100 9.42 -21.05 -34.43
C PRO A 100 10.94 -20.84 -34.28
N TYR A 101 11.71 -21.92 -34.47
CA TYR A 101 13.18 -21.85 -34.40
C TYR A 101 13.75 -21.10 -35.61
N VAL A 102 14.59 -20.12 -35.34
CA VAL A 102 15.35 -19.35 -36.34
C VAL A 102 16.82 -19.30 -35.95
N GLU A 103 17.73 -18.96 -36.87
CA GLU A 103 19.17 -18.88 -36.56
C GLU A 103 19.50 -17.68 -35.67
N ARG A 104 18.87 -16.53 -35.94
CA ARG A 104 19.15 -15.24 -35.31
C ARG A 104 17.85 -14.57 -34.92
N ILE A 105 17.87 -13.91 -33.77
CA ILE A 105 16.73 -13.20 -33.22
C ILE A 105 17.11 -11.77 -32.88
N ASN A 106 16.10 -10.90 -32.91
CA ASN A 106 16.15 -9.54 -32.44
C ASN A 106 15.23 -9.43 -31.22
N ILE A 107 15.78 -9.03 -30.08
CA ILE A 107 15.01 -8.76 -28.87
C ILE A 107 14.89 -7.24 -28.70
N VAL A 108 13.67 -6.74 -28.71
CA VAL A 108 13.34 -5.34 -28.46
C VAL A 108 12.87 -5.22 -27.02
N TYR A 109 13.62 -4.48 -26.20
CA TYR A 109 13.26 -4.16 -24.83
C TYR A 109 12.79 -2.72 -24.70
N TYR A 110 11.80 -2.48 -23.85
CA TYR A 110 11.36 -1.13 -23.55
C TYR A 110 10.87 -0.94 -22.11
N ASP A 111 10.97 0.32 -21.68
CA ASP A 111 10.43 0.83 -20.43
C ASP A 111 9.71 2.16 -20.71
N LEU A 112 8.39 2.18 -20.53
CA LEU A 112 7.51 3.32 -20.85
C LEU A 112 7.65 4.50 -19.88
N GLY A 113 8.36 4.32 -18.78
CA GLY A 113 8.44 5.30 -17.69
C GLY A 113 7.07 5.86 -17.28
N ASN A 114 6.99 7.19 -17.26
CA ASN A 114 5.79 7.94 -16.85
C ASN A 114 4.61 7.79 -17.82
N LEU A 115 4.83 7.29 -19.04
CA LEU A 115 3.77 7.10 -20.04
C LEU A 115 2.94 5.82 -19.77
N SER A 116 3.39 4.99 -18.83
CA SER A 116 2.74 3.72 -18.50
C SER A 116 1.26 3.87 -18.20
N SER A 117 0.88 4.84 -17.36
CA SER A 117 -0.53 5.07 -16.98
C SER A 117 -1.39 5.63 -18.11
N HIS A 118 -0.78 6.19 -19.16
CA HIS A 118 -1.50 6.70 -20.33
C HIS A 118 -1.94 5.57 -21.25
N TYR A 119 -1.08 4.56 -21.45
CA TYR A 119 -1.36 3.43 -22.34
C TYR A 119 -1.99 2.23 -21.63
N PHE A 120 -1.63 2.01 -20.37
CA PHE A 120 -2.03 0.85 -19.60
C PHE A 120 -2.77 1.28 -18.33
N ASN A 121 -4.05 0.91 -18.27
CA ASN A 121 -4.88 1.12 -17.09
C ASN A 121 -5.60 -0.17 -16.73
N ILE A 122 -5.59 -0.51 -15.45
CA ILE A 122 -6.20 -1.73 -14.92
C ILE A 122 -7.26 -1.32 -13.89
N SER A 123 -8.52 -1.58 -14.21
CA SER A 123 -9.64 -1.30 -13.30
C SER A 123 -9.47 -2.04 -11.96
N GLY A 124 -9.61 -1.32 -10.85
CA GLY A 124 -9.49 -1.90 -9.50
C GLY A 124 -8.05 -2.05 -8.99
N TYR A 125 -7.05 -1.64 -9.76
CA TYR A 125 -5.64 -1.66 -9.37
C TYR A 125 -4.97 -0.30 -9.56
N TYR A 126 -3.82 -0.10 -8.92
CA TYR A 126 -2.90 1.01 -9.14
C TYR A 126 -1.56 0.43 -9.63
N LEU A 127 -1.01 1.00 -10.70
CA LEU A 127 0.36 0.70 -11.15
C LEU A 127 1.34 1.26 -10.13
N LEU A 128 2.23 0.41 -9.60
CA LEU A 128 3.34 0.82 -8.74
C LEU A 128 4.61 1.09 -9.53
N THR A 129 4.74 0.47 -10.71
CA THR A 129 5.90 0.62 -11.59
C THR A 129 5.50 1.13 -12.95
N SER A 130 6.52 1.60 -13.66
CA SER A 130 6.47 1.63 -15.11
C SER A 130 6.15 0.26 -15.71
N VAL A 131 5.49 0.26 -16.86
CA VAL A 131 5.27 -0.91 -17.71
C VAL A 131 6.53 -1.12 -18.54
N ILE A 132 7.16 -2.26 -18.32
CA ILE A 132 8.33 -2.71 -19.08
C ILE A 132 7.94 -3.94 -19.89
N GLY A 133 8.57 -4.13 -21.03
CA GLY A 133 8.27 -5.27 -21.87
C GLY A 133 9.39 -5.61 -22.81
N PHE A 134 9.30 -6.80 -23.38
CA PHE A 134 10.20 -7.21 -24.43
C PHE A 134 9.43 -8.01 -25.48
N MET A 135 9.90 -7.91 -26.71
CA MET A 135 9.36 -8.59 -27.88
C MET A 135 10.50 -9.24 -28.64
N VAL A 136 10.24 -10.38 -29.27
CA VAL A 136 11.25 -11.13 -30.02
C VAL A 136 10.81 -11.23 -31.48
N TYR A 137 11.74 -10.98 -32.39
CA TYR A 137 11.53 -11.03 -33.83
C TYR A 137 12.61 -11.85 -34.50
N ASP A 138 12.31 -12.40 -35.67
CA ASP A 138 13.31 -12.99 -36.56
C ASP A 138 14.33 -11.93 -37.02
N ALA A 139 15.59 -12.34 -37.24
CA ALA A 139 16.70 -11.47 -37.61
C ALA A 139 17.46 -12.00 -38.84
N PRO A 140 16.85 -12.01 -40.04
CA PRO A 140 17.50 -12.50 -41.25
C PRO A 140 18.78 -11.70 -41.58
N SER A 141 19.69 -12.33 -42.33
CA SER A 141 20.96 -11.72 -42.74
C SER A 141 20.78 -10.54 -43.68
N ASN A 142 19.80 -10.59 -44.57
CA ASN A 142 19.43 -9.50 -45.48
C ASN A 142 18.04 -8.98 -45.13
N ILE A 143 17.96 -7.80 -44.54
CA ILE A 143 16.68 -7.11 -44.27
C ILE A 143 16.26 -6.41 -45.56
N SER A 144 15.32 -6.99 -46.31
CA SER A 144 14.73 -6.32 -47.47
C SER A 144 13.69 -5.26 -47.06
N THR A 145 13.00 -5.49 -45.93
CA THR A 145 11.90 -4.64 -45.44
C THR A 145 11.64 -4.90 -43.95
N ILE A 146 11.52 -3.86 -43.12
CA ILE A 146 11.20 -3.96 -41.67
C ILE A 146 9.81 -4.59 -41.44
N THR A 147 8.92 -4.48 -42.44
CA THR A 147 7.55 -5.00 -42.43
C THR A 147 7.45 -6.53 -42.49
N SER A 148 8.51 -7.25 -42.87
CA SER A 148 8.49 -8.73 -42.97
C SER A 148 8.98 -9.45 -41.71
N LEU A 149 9.39 -8.73 -40.66
CA LEU A 149 9.88 -9.37 -39.43
C LEU A 149 8.73 -10.11 -38.73
N THR A 150 8.92 -11.41 -38.56
CA THR A 150 7.95 -12.27 -37.91
C THR A 150 8.20 -12.24 -36.41
N LYS A 151 7.14 -12.03 -35.61
CA LYS A 151 7.20 -12.11 -34.16
C LYS A 151 7.42 -13.57 -33.75
N LEU A 152 8.33 -13.79 -32.81
CA LEU A 152 8.68 -15.11 -32.31
C LEU A 152 8.28 -15.21 -30.85
N ASP A 153 7.81 -16.38 -30.45
CA ASP A 153 7.60 -16.69 -29.04
C ASP A 153 8.89 -17.25 -28.42
N LEU A 154 9.00 -17.20 -27.09
CA LEU A 154 10.07 -17.84 -26.34
C LEU A 154 9.47 -18.97 -25.52
N ARG A 155 10.10 -20.15 -25.59
CA ARG A 155 9.75 -21.29 -24.76
C ARG A 155 10.90 -21.65 -23.83
N PRO A 156 10.85 -21.23 -22.55
CA PRO A 156 11.83 -21.63 -21.55
C PRO A 156 11.61 -23.09 -21.16
N MET A 157 12.56 -23.97 -21.48
CA MET A 157 12.52 -25.39 -21.09
C MET A 157 13.02 -25.60 -19.65
N GLY A 158 13.83 -24.67 -19.14
CA GLY A 158 14.37 -24.70 -17.78
C GLY A 158 13.64 -23.72 -16.86
N GLN A 159 14.38 -22.71 -16.41
CA GLN A 159 13.87 -21.66 -15.53
C GLN A 159 13.05 -20.64 -16.34
N PRO A 160 11.99 -20.06 -15.74
CA PRO A 160 11.23 -19.00 -16.39
C PRO A 160 12.10 -17.73 -16.57
N ILE A 161 11.62 -16.84 -17.43
CA ILE A 161 12.21 -15.51 -17.63
C ILE A 161 11.90 -14.70 -16.38
N SER A 162 12.91 -14.03 -15.83
CA SER A 162 12.75 -13.13 -14.69
C SER A 162 12.69 -11.69 -15.16
N VAL A 163 11.68 -10.96 -14.71
CA VAL A 163 11.47 -9.53 -14.99
C VAL A 163 11.70 -8.78 -13.69
N GLU A 164 12.71 -7.92 -13.67
CA GLU A 164 13.17 -7.19 -12.49
C GLU A 164 12.86 -5.70 -12.62
N PHE A 165 12.30 -5.13 -11.55
CA PHE A 165 11.98 -3.71 -11.47
C PHE A 165 12.88 -3.00 -10.46
N ASN A 166 13.47 -1.87 -10.86
CA ASN A 166 14.33 -1.10 -9.96
C ASN A 166 13.49 -0.26 -8.96
N ASN A 167 14.07 0.06 -7.79
CA ASN A 167 13.56 1.03 -6.80
C ASN A 167 12.24 0.71 -6.07
N LEU A 168 11.79 -0.55 -6.06
CA LEU A 168 10.52 -0.92 -5.42
C LEU A 168 10.64 -1.51 -4.01
N THR A 169 11.84 -1.90 -3.58
CA THR A 169 12.04 -2.64 -2.33
C THR A 169 11.49 -1.87 -1.12
N GLU A 170 11.61 -0.54 -1.12
CA GLU A 170 11.09 0.31 -0.05
C GLU A 170 9.57 0.52 -0.12
N MET A 171 9.01 0.68 -1.33
CA MET A 171 7.58 0.93 -1.55
C MET A 171 6.72 -0.30 -1.22
N VAL A 172 7.29 -1.49 -1.43
CA VAL A 172 6.62 -2.78 -1.27
C VAL A 172 6.92 -3.42 0.12
N LYS A 173 7.85 -2.85 0.91
CA LYS A 173 8.17 -3.34 2.26
C LYS A 173 6.92 -3.41 3.15
N GLY A 174 6.55 -4.62 3.59
CA GLY A 174 5.34 -4.88 4.37
C GLY A 174 4.02 -4.91 3.56
N ARG A 175 4.09 -4.85 2.22
CA ARG A 175 2.95 -4.98 1.29
C ARG A 175 3.14 -6.06 0.23
N ILE A 176 4.24 -6.84 0.26
CA ILE A 176 4.55 -7.89 -0.73
C ILE A 176 3.35 -8.82 -0.94
N THR A 177 2.69 -9.25 0.13
CA THR A 177 1.54 -10.17 0.06
C THR A 177 0.28 -9.56 -0.55
N LYS A 178 0.27 -8.26 -0.85
CA LYS A 178 -0.85 -7.54 -1.47
C LYS A 178 -0.50 -7.05 -2.87
N THR A 179 0.78 -6.99 -3.23
CA THR A 179 1.23 -6.59 -4.55
C THR A 179 1.25 -7.80 -5.46
N LYS A 180 0.81 -7.60 -6.70
CA LYS A 180 0.78 -8.64 -7.72
C LYS A 180 1.59 -8.22 -8.93
N CYS A 181 2.18 -9.18 -9.61
CA CYS A 181 2.68 -8.98 -10.96
C CYS A 181 1.47 -8.98 -11.90
N ALA A 182 1.44 -8.06 -12.85
CA ALA A 182 0.44 -8.01 -13.91
C ALA A 182 1.14 -8.14 -15.27
N MET A 183 0.60 -8.98 -16.14
CA MET A 183 1.05 -9.15 -17.53
C MET A 183 -0.13 -8.87 -18.45
N PHE A 184 0.08 -7.97 -19.42
CA PHE A 184 -0.86 -7.75 -20.51
C PHE A 184 -0.54 -8.72 -21.63
N ASP A 185 -1.55 -9.49 -22.03
CA ASP A 185 -1.45 -10.38 -23.19
C ASP A 185 -1.64 -9.60 -24.50
N GLU A 186 -1.43 -10.29 -25.61
CA GLU A 186 -1.63 -9.70 -26.94
C GLU A 186 -3.09 -9.32 -27.22
N ASN A 187 -4.06 -9.89 -26.49
CA ASN A 187 -5.49 -9.64 -26.65
C ASN A 187 -6.00 -8.49 -25.76
N GLY A 188 -5.10 -7.80 -25.05
CA GLY A 188 -5.44 -6.74 -24.10
C GLY A 188 -6.03 -7.23 -22.77
N ASN A 189 -6.04 -8.53 -22.51
CA ASN A 189 -6.39 -9.12 -21.23
C ASN A 189 -5.22 -9.00 -20.24
N VAL A 190 -5.55 -8.93 -18.96
CA VAL A 190 -4.58 -8.75 -17.87
C VAL A 190 -4.57 -10.00 -17.00
N SER A 191 -3.45 -10.69 -17.00
CA SER A 191 -3.21 -11.81 -16.10
C SER A 191 -2.43 -11.34 -14.87
N PHE A 192 -2.72 -11.93 -13.72
CA PHE A 192 -2.06 -11.60 -12.46
C PHE A 192 -1.32 -12.82 -11.92
N SER A 193 -0.12 -12.59 -11.36
CA SER A 193 0.65 -13.59 -10.64
C SER A 193 1.06 -13.06 -9.28
N GLU A 194 1.13 -13.94 -8.28
CA GLU A 194 1.59 -13.61 -6.94
C GLU A 194 3.10 -13.37 -6.90
N MET A 195 3.53 -12.37 -6.14
CA MET A 195 4.94 -12.02 -6.00
C MET A 195 5.62 -12.87 -4.94
N ARG A 196 6.64 -13.63 -5.34
CA ARG A 196 7.48 -14.40 -4.39
C ARG A 196 8.62 -13.57 -3.80
N PHE A 197 9.24 -12.73 -4.63
CA PHE A 197 10.32 -11.84 -4.24
C PHE A 197 9.93 -10.38 -4.54
N PRO A 198 10.38 -9.42 -3.73
CA PRO A 198 10.15 -8.01 -4.02
C PRO A 198 10.78 -7.68 -5.38
N ASN A 199 10.03 -6.94 -6.20
CA ASN A 199 10.47 -6.40 -7.48
C ASN A 199 10.76 -7.42 -8.58
N LEU A 200 10.46 -8.70 -8.37
CA LEU A 200 10.75 -9.75 -9.33
C LEU A 200 9.47 -10.46 -9.74
N CYS A 201 9.25 -10.54 -11.05
CA CYS A 201 8.16 -11.28 -11.67
C CYS A 201 8.72 -12.40 -12.54
N TYR A 202 8.01 -13.53 -12.61
CA TYR A 202 8.41 -14.66 -13.46
C TYR A 202 7.39 -14.87 -14.58
N THR A 203 7.88 -15.04 -15.80
CA THR A 203 7.06 -15.27 -16.99
C THR A 203 7.67 -16.36 -17.87
N ARG A 204 6.84 -17.03 -18.67
CA ARG A 204 7.31 -17.89 -19.77
C ARG A 204 7.12 -17.25 -21.14
N ASN A 205 6.28 -16.24 -21.23
CA ASN A 205 5.88 -15.61 -22.48
C ASN A 205 6.48 -14.20 -22.57
N TYR A 206 6.59 -13.68 -23.78
CA TYR A 206 6.84 -12.26 -24.00
C TYR A 206 5.59 -11.42 -23.67
N GLY A 207 5.75 -10.11 -23.55
CA GLY A 207 4.63 -9.21 -23.31
C GLY A 207 5.01 -7.97 -22.51
N HIS A 208 4.00 -7.36 -21.90
CA HIS A 208 4.11 -6.14 -21.11
C HIS A 208 3.86 -6.46 -19.64
N PHE A 209 4.78 -6.04 -18.77
CA PHE A 209 4.80 -6.39 -17.36
C PHE A 209 4.80 -5.14 -16.48
N THR A 210 4.06 -5.21 -15.37
CA THR A 210 4.06 -4.16 -14.34
C THR A 210 3.72 -4.76 -12.99
N ILE A 211 4.08 -4.07 -11.90
CA ILE A 211 3.67 -4.44 -10.55
C ILE A 211 2.50 -3.56 -10.14
N VAL A 212 1.45 -4.20 -9.62
CA VAL A 212 0.20 -3.53 -9.25
C VAL A 212 -0.14 -3.71 -7.78
N LEU A 213 -0.92 -2.77 -7.26
CA LEU A 213 -1.52 -2.83 -5.93
C LEU A 213 -3.05 -2.70 -6.04
N PRO A 214 -3.84 -3.61 -5.44
CA PRO A 214 -5.29 -3.49 -5.44
C PRO A 214 -5.72 -2.24 -4.68
N GLN A 215 -6.71 -1.51 -5.21
CA GLN A 215 -7.14 -0.23 -4.63
C GLN A 215 -7.70 -0.39 -3.21
N GLU A 216 -8.35 -1.52 -2.92
CA GLU A 216 -8.89 -1.86 -1.60
C GLU A 216 -7.82 -1.89 -0.50
N ALA A 217 -6.60 -2.36 -0.84
CA ALA A 217 -5.48 -2.39 0.08
C ALA A 217 -5.05 -0.99 0.52
N ARG A 218 -5.22 0.02 -0.36
CA ARG A 218 -4.92 1.43 -0.06
C ARG A 218 -6.01 2.05 0.83
N LYS A 219 -7.28 1.76 0.53
CA LYS A 219 -8.44 2.28 1.28
C LYS A 219 -8.46 1.80 2.74
N LYS A 220 -8.20 0.51 2.98
CA LYS A 220 -8.18 -0.07 4.35
C LYS A 220 -7.14 0.62 5.24
N ARG A 221 -5.96 0.95 4.71
CA ARG A 221 -4.91 1.65 5.45
C ARG A 221 -5.29 3.10 5.76
N SER A 222 -5.88 3.81 4.80
CA SER A 222 -6.33 5.20 5.02
C SER A 222 -7.35 5.28 6.17
N ILE A 223 -8.31 4.37 6.18
CA ILE A 223 -9.31 4.27 7.25
C ILE A 223 -8.64 3.98 8.60
N TRP A 224 -7.72 3.01 8.65
CA TRP A 224 -7.05 2.65 9.91
C TRP A 224 -6.18 3.79 10.47
N VAL A 225 -5.51 4.55 9.60
CA VAL A 225 -4.77 5.76 9.99
C VAL A 225 -5.71 6.84 10.51
N PHE A 226 -6.88 7.03 9.89
CA PHE A 226 -7.87 7.99 10.34
C PHE A 226 -8.47 7.61 11.70
N VAL A 227 -8.78 6.32 11.90
CA VAL A 227 -9.26 5.78 13.19
C VAL A 227 -8.22 5.95 14.28
N ALA A 228 -6.95 5.64 14.01
CA ALA A 228 -5.86 5.80 14.97
C ALA A 228 -5.68 7.28 15.38
N LYS A 229 -5.70 8.21 14.41
CA LYS A 229 -5.67 9.66 14.69
C LYS A 229 -6.89 10.12 15.50
N GLY A 230 -8.08 9.62 15.18
CA GLY A 230 -9.30 9.93 15.92
C GLY A 230 -9.25 9.48 17.39
N PHE A 231 -8.64 8.33 17.67
CA PHE A 231 -8.45 7.82 19.02
C PHE A 231 -7.55 8.72 19.88
N VAL A 232 -6.44 9.22 19.30
CA VAL A 232 -5.50 10.11 20.01
C VAL A 232 -6.16 11.44 20.37
N ILE A 233 -6.94 12.01 19.44
CA ILE A 233 -7.67 13.27 19.66
C ILE A 233 -8.80 13.07 20.67
N GLY A 234 -9.51 11.95 20.60
CA GLY A 234 -10.60 11.60 21.53
C GLY A 234 -10.12 11.44 22.98
N LEU A 235 -9.01 10.73 23.19
CA LEU A 235 -8.42 10.57 24.53
C LEU A 235 -7.96 11.90 25.14
N PHE A 236 -7.36 12.77 24.33
CA PHE A 236 -6.99 14.11 24.77
C PHE A 236 -8.20 14.96 25.17
N GLY A 237 -9.30 14.85 24.41
CA GLY A 237 -10.56 15.52 24.74
C GLY A 237 -11.15 15.06 26.07
N VAL A 238 -11.22 13.74 26.30
CA VAL A 238 -11.76 13.17 27.55
C VAL A 238 -10.89 13.54 28.75
N ALA A 239 -9.56 13.46 28.62
CA ALA A 239 -8.64 13.84 29.69
C ALA A 239 -8.80 15.32 30.08
N SER A 240 -8.95 16.21 29.08
CA SER A 240 -9.19 17.64 29.31
C SER A 240 -10.49 17.90 30.09
N VAL A 241 -11.60 17.29 29.67
CA VAL A 241 -12.91 17.45 30.34
C VAL A 241 -12.86 16.91 31.77
N ALA A 242 -12.20 15.77 32.00
CA ALA A 242 -12.03 15.21 33.34
C ALA A 242 -11.23 16.14 34.25
N LEU A 243 -10.15 16.74 33.75
CA LEU A 243 -9.30 17.68 34.50
C LEU A 243 -10.08 18.93 34.92
N VAL A 244 -10.86 19.50 33.99
CA VAL A 244 -11.72 20.67 34.27
C VAL A 244 -12.82 20.30 35.27
N GLY A 245 -13.49 19.16 35.09
CA GLY A 245 -14.53 18.68 36.01
C GLY A 245 -14.01 18.49 37.44
N TRP A 246 -12.80 17.96 37.58
CA TRP A 246 -12.17 17.77 38.89
C TRP A 246 -11.85 19.10 39.58
N MET A 247 -11.37 20.09 38.82
CA MET A 247 -11.11 21.45 39.30
C MET A 247 -12.39 22.12 39.83
N VAL A 248 -13.49 22.05 39.08
CA VAL A 248 -14.78 22.65 39.49
C VAL A 248 -15.33 21.98 40.74
N LEU A 249 -15.29 20.64 40.83
CA LEU A 249 -15.71 19.89 42.02
C LEU A 249 -14.84 20.23 43.24
N GLY A 250 -13.54 20.42 43.05
CA GLY A 250 -12.60 20.86 44.08
C GLY A 250 -12.98 22.22 44.65
N ILE A 251 -13.27 23.20 43.79
CA ILE A 251 -13.69 24.55 44.20
C ILE A 251 -15.01 24.50 44.97
N PHE A 252 -16.00 23.74 44.51
CA PHE A 252 -17.29 23.60 45.21
C PHE A 252 -17.13 22.97 46.60
N LYS A 253 -16.30 21.92 46.70
CA LYS A 253 -16.00 21.27 47.99
C LYS A 253 -15.19 22.18 48.92
N PHE A 254 -14.29 23.00 48.38
CA PHE A 254 -13.53 23.98 49.14
C PHE A 254 -14.43 25.10 49.66
N LYS A 255 -15.31 25.63 48.81
CA LYS A 255 -16.32 26.62 49.21
C LYS A 255 -17.24 26.09 50.31
N LYS A 256 -17.73 24.85 50.16
CA LYS A 256 -18.55 24.20 51.19
C LYS A 256 -17.82 24.02 52.52
N ARG A 257 -16.49 23.79 52.51
CA ARG A 257 -15.67 23.73 53.74
C ARG A 257 -15.44 25.11 54.35
N CYS A 258 -15.21 26.13 53.52
CA CYS A 258 -15.08 27.52 53.98
C CYS A 258 -16.37 28.06 54.63
N ASP A 259 -17.53 27.69 54.09
CA ASP A 259 -18.83 28.05 54.69
C ASP A 259 -19.05 27.34 56.06
N MET A 260 -18.46 26.15 56.24
CA MET A 260 -18.51 25.40 57.51
C MET A 260 -17.52 25.91 58.55
N GLU A 261 -16.43 26.57 58.15
CA GLU A 261 -15.53 27.25 59.08
C GLU A 261 -16.15 28.56 59.61
N ARG A 262 -16.91 29.27 58.77
CA ARG A 262 -17.61 30.50 59.16
C ARG A 262 -18.77 30.27 60.14
N ALA A 263 -19.50 29.16 60.00
CA ALA A 263 -20.56 28.78 60.94
C ALA A 263 -20.03 28.29 62.31
N ALA A 264 -18.74 27.95 62.41
CA ALA A 264 -18.10 27.59 63.67
C ALA A 264 -17.57 28.82 64.44
N GLU A 265 -17.28 29.93 63.76
CA GLU A 265 -16.90 31.21 64.40
C GLU A 265 -18.10 31.99 64.96
N GLU A 266 -19.32 31.72 64.47
CA GLU A 266 -20.57 32.29 65.03
C GLU A 266 -21.12 31.51 66.23
N GLY A 267 -20.52 30.35 66.56
CA GLY A 267 -20.79 29.63 67.80
C GLY A 267 -20.05 30.30 68.96
N GLU A 268 -20.80 31.02 69.78
CA GLU A 268 -20.39 31.76 70.98
C GLU A 268 -18.98 31.44 71.53
N VAL A 269 -18.13 32.46 71.58
CA VAL A 269 -16.82 32.47 72.25
C VAL A 269 -17.03 32.18 73.75
N LEU A 270 -17.12 30.91 74.12
CA LEU A 270 -17.07 30.48 75.51
C LEU A 270 -15.68 30.78 76.05
N GLY A 271 -15.62 31.68 77.03
CA GLY A 271 -14.39 32.17 77.63
C GLY A 271 -13.45 31.04 78.06
N SER A 272 -12.26 31.00 77.47
CA SER A 272 -11.19 30.07 77.86
C SER A 272 -10.38 30.68 79.00
N VAL A 273 -10.23 29.97 80.12
CA VAL A 273 -9.35 30.35 81.23
C VAL A 273 -8.10 29.47 81.21
N MET A 274 -6.94 30.08 81.42
CA MET A 274 -5.65 29.37 81.49
C MET A 274 -5.45 28.82 82.90
N VAL A 275 -5.29 27.50 83.03
CA VAL A 275 -4.90 26.86 84.30
C VAL A 275 -3.53 26.23 84.09
N GLY A 276 -2.47 26.91 84.56
CA GLY A 276 -1.10 26.49 84.32
C GLY A 276 -0.67 26.64 82.85
N LYS A 277 -0.06 25.59 82.27
CA LYS A 277 0.45 25.59 80.88
C LYS A 277 -0.54 25.06 79.83
N SER A 278 -1.77 24.74 80.21
CA SER A 278 -2.78 24.18 79.31
C SER A 278 -4.05 25.03 79.31
N LYS A 279 -4.64 25.20 78.12
CA LYS A 279 -5.85 26.00 77.89
C LYS A 279 -7.05 25.04 77.85
N MET A 280 -8.04 25.23 78.72
CA MET A 280 -9.24 24.38 78.80
C MET A 280 -10.52 25.22 78.74
N PRO A 281 -11.59 24.72 78.08
CA PRO A 281 -12.88 25.40 77.99
C PRO A 281 -13.64 25.31 79.33
N VAL A 282 -14.26 26.40 79.75
CA VAL A 282 -15.04 26.49 80.99
C VAL A 282 -16.53 26.50 80.64
N ALA A 283 -17.28 25.51 81.12
CA ALA A 283 -18.74 25.52 81.05
C ALA A 283 -19.30 26.41 82.16
N MET A 284 -20.09 27.45 81.82
CA MET A 284 -20.85 28.18 82.83
C MET A 284 -21.94 27.27 83.40
N ALA A 285 -21.86 26.99 84.70
CA ALA A 285 -22.87 26.22 85.42
C ALA A 285 -24.14 27.08 85.57
N ILE A 286 -25.19 26.72 84.84
CA ILE A 286 -26.53 27.30 85.03
C ILE A 286 -27.19 26.56 86.20
N ARG A 287 -27.38 27.24 87.34
CA ARG A 287 -28.24 26.76 88.43
C ARG A 287 -29.69 27.09 88.09
N THR A 288 -30.51 26.07 87.89
CA THR A 288 -31.97 26.22 87.86
C THR A 288 -32.51 26.28 89.30
N HIS A 289 -33.32 27.29 89.60
CA HIS A 289 -34.11 27.34 90.83
C HIS A 289 -35.40 26.52 90.64
N PRO A 290 -35.77 25.64 91.60
CA PRO A 290 -37.05 24.94 91.54
C PRO A 290 -38.21 25.88 91.90
N VAL A 291 -39.26 25.86 91.09
CA VAL A 291 -40.56 26.50 91.35
C VAL A 291 -41.43 25.51 92.13
N PHE A 292 -42.07 26.01 93.20
CA PHE A 292 -43.07 25.30 94.01
C PHE A 292 -44.42 25.29 93.28
N ASP A 293 -45.02 24.11 93.12
CA ASP A 293 -46.45 23.97 92.81
C ASP A 293 -47.18 23.42 94.04
N GLU A 294 -48.13 24.19 94.54
CA GLU A 294 -49.06 23.83 95.61
C GLU A 294 -50.38 23.43 94.96
N GLY A 295 -50.65 22.13 94.94
CA GLY A 295 -51.84 21.53 94.32
C GLY A 295 -52.59 20.65 95.31
N THR A 296 -53.56 21.25 95.99
CA THR A 296 -54.57 20.59 96.82
C THR A 296 -55.59 19.88 95.93
N SER A 297 -55.76 18.56 96.09
CA SER A 297 -57.07 17.91 95.96
C SER A 297 -57.05 16.49 96.53
N SER A 298 -57.91 16.28 97.52
CA SER A 298 -58.33 14.97 98.02
C SER A 298 -59.29 14.30 97.02
N PRO A 299 -59.37 12.96 97.00
CA PRO A 299 -60.22 12.22 96.06
C PRO A 299 -61.61 11.95 96.65
N GLU A 300 -62.66 11.95 95.82
CA GLU A 300 -63.90 11.24 96.17
C GLU A 300 -64.83 11.00 94.95
N PHE A 301 -65.32 9.76 94.85
CA PHE A 301 -66.52 9.24 94.14
C PHE A 301 -66.55 9.31 92.59
N VAL A 302 -66.85 8.26 91.80
CA VAL A 302 -67.47 6.93 91.95
C VAL A 302 -66.84 5.99 90.92
#